data_AF-X0VKM2-F1
#
_entry.id   AF-X0VKM2-F1
#
_cell.length_a   1.000
_cell.length_b   1.000
_cell.length_c   1.000
_cell.angle_alpha   90.00
_cell.angle_beta   90.00
_cell.angle_gamma   90.00
#
_symmetry.space_group_name_H-M   'P 1'
#
loop_
_entity.id
_entity.type
_entity.pdbx_description
1 polymer ?
#
loop_
_entity_poly.entity_id
_entity_poly.type
_entity_poly.pdbx_seq_one_letter_code
_entity_poly.pdbx_strand_id
1 'polypeptide(L)'
;MIITICGSVRLGREVWDKLAEKLTFQGHLIFTVNVWNKHGFLHTDEGKEAKEILDIVHKVKISKSDLVYVLWKDGRIGASTRSEISHAKNLNIPIKFIDVDKFLNSKVKETIE
;
A
#
# COMPACT_ATOMS: atom_id res chain seq x y z
N MET A 1 -4.46 8.26 13.61
CA MET A 1 -3.30 8.42 12.70
C MET A 1 -3.80 8.43 11.26
N ILE A 2 -3.06 9.10 10.38
CA ILE A 2 -3.17 8.98 8.94
C ILE A 2 -2.16 7.92 8.49
N ILE A 3 -2.64 6.87 7.82
CA ILE A 3 -1.83 5.70 7.46
C ILE A 3 -1.91 5.49 5.96
N THR A 4 -0.75 5.42 5.29
CA THR A 4 -0.69 4.99 3.89
C THR A 4 -0.35 3.50 3.80
N ILE A 5 -1.09 2.77 2.97
CA ILE A 5 -0.75 1.41 2.55
C ILE A 5 -0.09 1.50 1.17
N CYS A 6 1.11 0.93 1.06
CA CYS A 6 1.90 0.82 -0.16
C CYS A 6 2.15 -0.65 -0.50
N GLY A 7 2.42 -0.92 -1.78
CA GLY A 7 2.70 -2.27 -2.25
C GLY A 7 2.39 -2.44 -3.72
N SER A 8 2.67 -3.64 -4.24
CA SER A 8 2.29 -3.99 -5.61
C SER A 8 0.80 -4.31 -5.68
N VAL A 9 0.05 -3.65 -6.58
CA VAL A 9 -1.36 -3.99 -6.86
C VAL A 9 -1.55 -5.45 -7.31
N ARG A 10 -0.49 -6.06 -7.87
CA ARG A 10 -0.47 -7.47 -8.26
C ARG A 10 -0.53 -8.46 -7.08
N LEU A 11 -0.41 -7.98 -5.84
CA LEU A 11 -0.59 -8.80 -4.63
C LEU A 11 -2.06 -9.17 -4.39
N GLY A 12 -2.98 -8.64 -5.18
CA GLY A 12 -4.42 -8.87 -5.06
C GLY A 12 -5.06 -7.89 -4.09
N ARG A 13 -6.33 -7.57 -4.34
CA ARG A 13 -7.07 -6.54 -3.60
C ARG A 13 -7.43 -6.97 -2.17
N GLU A 14 -7.58 -8.27 -1.93
CA GLU A 14 -8.02 -8.84 -0.65
C GLU A 14 -7.15 -8.40 0.54
N VAL A 15 -5.82 -8.49 0.44
CA VAL A 15 -4.92 -8.12 1.54
C VAL A 15 -4.99 -6.64 1.88
N TRP A 16 -5.20 -5.79 0.87
CA TRP A 16 -5.33 -4.35 1.05
C TRP A 16 -6.64 -4.00 1.74
N ASP A 17 -7.75 -4.57 1.28
CA ASP A 17 -9.06 -4.35 1.86
C ASP A 17 -9.10 -4.85 3.32
N LYS A 18 -8.59 -6.06 3.60
CA LYS A 18 -8.52 -6.59 4.97
C LYS A 18 -7.67 -5.72 5.91
N LEU A 19 -6.53 -5.23 5.44
CA LEU A 19 -5.67 -4.35 6.25
C LEU A 19 -6.33 -2.98 6.45
N ALA A 20 -6.90 -2.40 5.40
CA ALA A 20 -7.60 -1.12 5.47
C ALA A 20 -8.80 -1.19 6.43
N GLU A 21 -9.63 -2.23 6.32
CA GLU A 21 -10.77 -2.48 7.20
C GLU A 21 -10.33 -2.59 8.66
N LYS A 22 -9.33 -3.44 8.94
CA LYS A 22 -8.77 -3.61 10.28
C LYS A 22 -8.29 -2.27 10.88
N LEU A 23 -7.50 -1.50 10.12
CA LEU A 23 -6.98 -0.21 10.59
C LEU A 23 -8.09 0.84 10.73
N THR A 24 -9.12 0.78 9.89
CA THR A 24 -10.29 1.67 9.98
C THR A 24 -11.07 1.41 11.26
N PHE A 25 -11.33 0.15 11.61
CA PHE A 25 -11.98 -0.21 12.89
C PHE A 25 -11.13 0.18 14.12
N GLN A 26 -9.83 0.38 13.94
CA GLN A 26 -8.93 0.93 14.97
C GLN A 26 -8.96 2.47 15.03
N GLY A 27 -9.82 3.14 14.26
CA GLY A 27 -9.99 4.60 14.27
C GLY A 27 -8.91 5.35 13.50
N HIS A 28 -8.36 4.76 12.43
CA HIS A 28 -7.33 5.40 11.60
C HIS A 28 -7.88 5.85 10.24
N LEU A 29 -7.32 6.95 9.71
CA LEU A 29 -7.59 7.41 8.35
C LEU A 29 -6.66 6.68 7.38
N ILE A 30 -7.20 6.05 6.34
CA ILE A 30 -6.42 5.20 5.44
C ILE A 30 -6.29 5.81 4.05
N PHE A 31 -5.05 5.98 3.60
CA PHE A 31 -4.71 6.21 2.21
C PHE A 31 -4.29 4.89 1.56
N THR A 32 -5.03 4.50 0.52
CA THR A 32 -4.77 3.28 -0.25
C THR A 32 -4.65 3.59 -1.74
N VAL A 33 -4.31 2.60 -2.56
CA VAL A 33 -4.36 2.70 -4.02
C VAL A 33 -5.82 2.64 -4.48
N ASN A 34 -6.22 3.61 -5.32
CA ASN A 34 -7.59 3.71 -5.83
C ASN A 34 -7.73 3.18 -7.26
N VAL A 35 -6.62 2.77 -7.88
CA VAL A 35 -6.55 2.35 -9.28
C VAL A 35 -6.01 0.92 -9.37
N TRP A 36 -6.91 -0.05 -9.49
CA TRP A 36 -6.57 -1.48 -9.44
C TRP A 36 -6.38 -2.11 -10.83
N ASN A 37 -7.25 -1.76 -11.77
CA ASN A 37 -7.38 -2.46 -13.06
C ASN A 37 -6.73 -1.70 -14.24
N LYS A 38 -5.78 -0.82 -13.96
CA LYS A 38 -5.07 -0.02 -14.99
C LYS A 38 -3.57 -0.29 -15.04
N HIS A 39 -3.06 -1.29 -14.31
CA HIS A 39 -1.63 -1.57 -14.28
C HIS A 39 -1.03 -1.73 -15.68
N GLY A 40 -1.65 -2.50 -16.58
CA GLY A 40 -1.15 -2.66 -17.95
C GLY A 40 -1.08 -1.33 -18.72
N PHE A 41 -2.16 -0.56 -18.70
CA PHE A 41 -2.25 0.76 -19.33
C PHE A 41 -1.19 1.74 -18.80
N LEU A 42 -0.97 1.78 -17.49
CA LEU A 42 0.03 2.67 -16.86
C LEU A 42 1.48 2.39 -17.29
N HIS A 43 1.72 1.29 -17.97
CA HIS A 43 3.03 0.90 -18.49
C HIS A 43 3.10 0.93 -20.03
N THR A 44 2.13 1.56 -20.70
CA THR A 44 2.21 1.91 -22.13
C THR A 44 2.64 3.37 -22.30
N ASP A 45 2.97 3.78 -23.53
CA ASP A 45 3.35 5.16 -23.82
C ASP A 45 2.20 6.13 -23.55
N GLU A 46 0.95 5.74 -23.83
CA GLU A 46 -0.25 6.56 -23.59
C GLU A 46 -0.59 6.70 -22.10
N GLY A 47 -0.19 5.73 -21.26
CA GLY A 47 -0.46 5.74 -19.83
C GLY A 47 0.63 6.38 -18.98
N LYS A 48 1.75 6.78 -19.58
CA LYS A 48 2.93 7.28 -18.86
C LYS A 48 2.63 8.51 -18.01
N GLU A 49 1.91 9.50 -18.56
CA GLU A 49 1.53 10.71 -17.82
C GLU A 49 0.63 10.38 -16.61
N ALA A 50 -0.36 9.50 -16.81
CA ALA A 50 -1.23 9.04 -15.72
C ALA A 50 -0.43 8.30 -14.63
N LYS A 51 0.60 7.53 -15.01
CA LYS A 51 1.50 6.85 -14.08
C LYS A 51 2.34 7.83 -13.27
N GLU A 52 2.87 8.88 -13.90
CA GLU A 52 3.63 9.94 -13.23
C GLU A 52 2.76 10.69 -12.21
N ILE A 53 1.52 11.04 -12.60
CA ILE A 53 0.55 11.65 -11.68
C ILE A 53 0.25 10.72 -10.51
N LEU A 54 0.03 9.43 -10.76
CA LEU A 54 -0.26 8.46 -9.70
C LEU A 54 0.91 8.33 -8.71
N ASP A 55 2.15 8.33 -9.20
CA ASP A 55 3.35 8.30 -8.36
C ASP A 55 3.48 9.56 -7.49
N ILE A 56 3.15 10.74 -8.04
CA ILE A 56 3.12 12.00 -7.29
C ILE A 56 2.05 11.92 -6.19
N VAL A 57 0.83 11.51 -6.53
CA VAL A 57 -0.28 11.40 -5.58
C VAL A 57 0.08 10.45 -4.43
N HIS A 58 0.72 9.31 -4.73
CA HIS A 58 1.17 8.37 -3.71
C HIS A 58 2.24 8.97 -2.78
N LYS A 59 3.22 9.71 -3.32
CA LYS A 59 4.20 10.42 -2.50
C LYS A 59 3.57 11.50 -1.63
N VAL A 60 2.58 12.23 -2.15
CA VAL A 60 1.83 13.22 -1.35
C VAL A 60 1.06 12.53 -0.22
N LYS A 61 0.37 11.41 -0.47
CA LYS A 61 -0.29 10.61 0.58
C LYS A 61 0.70 10.22 1.69
N ILE A 62 1.88 9.72 1.29
CA ILE A 62 2.96 9.37 2.24
C ILE A 62 3.36 10.60 3.06
N SER A 63 3.62 11.75 2.42
CA SER A 63 4.05 12.97 3.11
C SER A 63 3.06 13.51 4.15
N LYS A 64 1.79 13.08 4.07
CA LYS A 64 0.72 13.44 5.00
C LYS A 64 0.40 12.35 6.02
N SER A 65 1.17 11.25 6.02
CA SER A 65 0.92 10.10 6.89
C SER A 65 1.82 10.10 8.12
N ASP A 66 1.29 9.58 9.22
CA ASP A 66 2.05 9.30 10.45
C ASP A 66 2.79 7.96 10.36
N LEU A 67 2.34 7.05 9.47
CA LEU A 67 2.86 5.69 9.32
C LEU A 67 2.62 5.18 7.89
N VAL A 68 3.58 4.42 7.36
CA VAL A 68 3.43 3.68 6.10
C VAL A 68 3.47 2.18 6.37
N TYR A 69 2.45 1.46 5.91
CA TYR A 69 2.50 0.00 5.79
C TYR A 69 2.92 -0.40 4.37
N VAL A 70 3.89 -1.30 4.27
CA VAL A 70 4.36 -1.86 3.00
C VAL A 70 3.97 -3.32 2.92
N LEU A 71 3.07 -3.64 2.00
CA LEU A 71 2.72 -5.00 1.65
C LEU A 71 3.79 -5.58 0.74
N TRP A 72 4.30 -6.76 1.10
CA TRP A 72 5.32 -7.47 0.34
C TRP A 72 5.09 -8.98 0.41
N LYS A 73 5.58 -9.69 -0.60
CA LYS A 73 5.50 -11.14 -0.73
C LYS A 73 6.79 -11.67 -1.32
N ASP A 74 7.27 -12.81 -0.81
CA ASP A 74 8.43 -13.55 -1.31
C ASP A 74 9.73 -12.73 -1.46
N GLY A 75 9.96 -11.73 -0.60
CA GLY A 75 11.15 -10.88 -0.72
C GLY A 75 11.13 -9.91 -1.90
N ARG A 76 10.02 -9.82 -2.64
CA ARG A 76 9.92 -9.00 -3.85
C ARG A 76 9.26 -7.66 -3.55
N ILE A 77 9.97 -6.58 -3.84
CA ILE A 77 9.46 -5.21 -3.82
C ILE A 77 9.63 -4.63 -5.22
N GLY A 78 8.61 -3.95 -5.74
CA GLY A 78 8.67 -3.30 -7.07
C GLY A 78 9.44 -1.97 -7.04
N ALA A 79 9.79 -1.44 -8.22
CA ALA A 79 10.49 -0.15 -8.32
C ALA A 79 9.68 1.01 -7.73
N SER A 80 8.38 1.11 -8.03
CA SER A 80 7.49 2.14 -7.44
C SER A 80 7.47 2.05 -5.92
N THR A 81 7.25 0.84 -5.38
CA THR A 81 7.23 0.61 -3.92
C THR A 81 8.58 0.92 -3.27
N ARG A 82 9.71 0.62 -3.92
CA ARG A 82 11.03 1.06 -3.43
C ARG A 82 11.14 2.58 -3.40
N SER A 83 10.66 3.28 -4.43
CA SER A 83 10.66 4.76 -4.45
C SER A 83 9.81 5.35 -3.33
N GLU A 84 8.65 4.75 -3.04
CA GLU A 84 7.77 5.14 -1.94
C GLU A 84 8.46 4.94 -0.57
N ILE A 85 9.11 3.78 -0.36
CA ILE A 85 9.88 3.50 0.85
C ILE A 85 11.00 4.52 1.06
N SER A 86 11.79 4.81 0.01
CA SER A 86 12.85 5.80 0.10
C SER A 86 12.30 7.20 0.41
N HIS A 87 11.16 7.57 -0.18
CA HIS A 87 10.51 8.84 0.10
C HIS A 87 10.06 8.95 1.57
N ALA A 88 9.39 7.93 2.11
CA ALA A 88 8.98 7.88 3.51
C ALA A 88 10.18 7.96 4.47
N LYS A 89 11.27 7.23 4.18
CA LYS A 89 12.51 7.29 4.96
C LYS A 89 13.13 8.68 4.98
N ASN A 90 13.18 9.36 3.83
CA ASN A 90 13.72 10.73 3.75
C ASN A 90 12.90 11.74 4.56
N LEU A 91 11.62 11.47 4.78
CA LEU A 91 10.73 12.28 5.62
C LEU A 91 10.70 11.82 7.09
N ASN A 92 11.51 10.82 7.46
CA ASN A 92 11.50 10.17 8.78
C ASN A 92 10.13 9.61 9.19
N ILE A 93 9.30 9.22 8.22
CA ILE A 93 8.01 8.60 8.48
C ILE A 93 8.25 7.11 8.77
N PRO A 94 7.77 6.58 9.92
CA PRO A 94 7.90 5.17 10.26
C PRO A 94 7.32 4.26 9.17
N ILE A 95 7.98 3.11 8.96
CA ILE A 95 7.58 2.11 7.98
C ILE A 95 7.43 0.76 8.65
N LYS A 96 6.31 0.07 8.40
CA LYS A 96 6.07 -1.31 8.84
C LYS A 96 5.84 -2.21 7.63
N PHE A 97 6.48 -3.38 7.62
CA PHE A 97 6.33 -4.36 6.55
C PHE A 97 5.32 -5.43 6.94
N ILE A 98 4.42 -5.76 6.01
CA ILE A 98 3.42 -6.81 6.17
C ILE A 98 3.66 -7.88 5.11
N ASP A 99 4.07 -9.06 5.58
CA ASP A 99 4.09 -10.27 4.79
C ASP A 99 2.65 -10.66 4.46
N VAL A 100 2.30 -10.63 3.17
CA VAL A 100 0.93 -10.84 2.68
C VAL A 100 0.40 -12.21 3.07
N ASP A 101 1.20 -13.26 2.91
CA ASP A 101 0.74 -14.63 3.14
C ASP A 101 0.52 -14.87 4.64
N LYS A 102 1.45 -14.41 5.49
CA LYS A 102 1.27 -14.49 6.95
C LYS A 102 0.06 -13.69 7.43
N PHE A 103 -0.16 -12.51 6.86
CA PHE A 103 -1.29 -11.66 7.24
C PHE A 103 -2.63 -12.30 6.88
N LEU A 104 -2.76 -12.80 5.64
CA LEU A 104 -4.00 -13.43 5.20
C LEU A 104 -4.30 -14.73 5.95
N ASN A 105 -3.26 -15.51 6.28
CA ASN A 105 -3.40 -16.78 7.01
C ASN A 105 -3.60 -16.61 8.52
N SER A 106 -3.41 -15.41 9.07
CA SER A 106 -3.59 -15.17 10.52
C SER A 106 -5.05 -15.32 11.01
N LYS A 107 -6.02 -15.45 10.10
CA LYS A 107 -7.46 -15.55 10.39
C LYS A 107 -8.02 -16.95 10.73
N VAL A 108 -7.20 -17.93 11.14
CA VAL A 108 -7.76 -19.21 11.68
C VAL A 108 -8.41 -19.02 13.08
N LYS A 109 -8.38 -17.83 13.68
CA LYS A 109 -9.04 -17.56 14.98
C LYS A 109 -9.71 -16.20 15.03
N GLU A 110 -10.80 -16.02 14.30
CA GLU A 110 -11.83 -15.05 14.66
C GLU A 110 -13.15 -15.82 14.77
N THR A 111 -13.27 -16.60 15.86
CA THR A 111 -14.57 -17.08 16.33
C THR A 111 -15.32 -15.86 16.83
N ILE A 112 -16.44 -15.55 16.18
CA ILE A 112 -17.42 -14.62 16.71
C ILE A 112 -18.29 -15.45 17.64
N GLU A 113 -18.03 -15.37 18.94
CA GLU A 113 -19.04 -15.62 19.99
C GLU A 113 -19.63 -14.28 20.41
#